data_AF-A0A961WEC6-F1
#
_entry.id   AF-A0A961WEC6-F1
#
_cell.length_a   1.000
_cell.length_b   1.000
_cell.length_c   1.000
_cell.angle_alpha   90.00
_cell.angle_beta   90.00
_cell.angle_gamma   90.00
#
_symmetry.space_group_name_H-M   'P 1'
#
loop_
_entity.id
_entity.type
_entity.pdbx_description
1 polymer ?
#
loop_
_entity_poly.entity_id
_entity_poly.type
_entity_poly.pdbx_seq_one_letter_code
_entity_poly.pdbx_strand_id
1 'polypeptide(L)'
;MPMDFAASIGNEIDGRPLHLYRLSERRFDELEIGLRSGLRRSRDGETAAAFVLWAAEHYRRNFAGGSFSWAFLTDELGLSLDQATLRDLTARGLRKLLRPPPRSSDAGVQYLRTLAAEGGLPVRLLANEGGYRAALVGLVADLERFGAGCPEEQALAFARRRAERLPMGYRTEEFHGLFVQFARELVDLRGRAPRDLAAADVESWLDRAEPAWRERLTLRFDGDAARALFAEAMTVRAGGEVDEPLGRQLVRDEDGAWRAFVDVAPATRLPARLMDGIDAAYRRVRLAPTGALAAACPDLMLALDREEGGWSATRISGRRTARFPFPLLAPIELVAMADGRLLQPVSLPGGGAVDPAEGLTLWTLAESGDDGAARRLAWAGSASLRTHDPFVWALVGANVRVTCSEGLVAQPGGESAEGRLLRLEGKGRIGVRDWSLAVETGADRTERDEIAAFGAQDSTVRDGRGVPVFRGLPDIALRRAGHGFVALPTRRRLYRSGGRGAWRRSAPDRQTRLPADRTRRRNRR
;
A
#
# COMPACT_ATOMS: atom_id res chain seq x y z
N MET A 1 36.91 -10.62 36.68
CA MET A 1 35.49 -10.24 36.61
C MET A 1 34.86 -10.23 35.20
N PRO A 2 35.57 -10.30 34.04
CA PRO A 2 34.90 -10.58 32.76
C PRO A 2 34.40 -12.04 32.61
N MET A 3 35.04 -12.99 33.32
CA MET A 3 34.73 -14.43 33.22
C MET A 3 33.40 -14.83 33.89
N ASP A 4 32.78 -13.97 34.69
CA ASP A 4 31.48 -14.26 35.32
C ASP A 4 30.29 -14.02 34.35
N PHE A 5 30.52 -13.33 33.24
CA PHE A 5 29.45 -12.99 32.31
C PHE A 5 29.06 -14.20 31.44
N ALA A 6 30.02 -14.89 30.81
CA ALA A 6 29.71 -16.08 30.03
C ALA A 6 29.15 -17.23 30.90
N ALA A 7 29.57 -17.31 32.16
CA ALA A 7 29.03 -18.22 33.15
C ALA A 7 27.60 -17.84 33.59
N SER A 8 27.28 -16.56 33.75
CA SER A 8 25.94 -16.10 34.17
C SER A 8 24.87 -16.16 33.06
N ILE A 9 25.23 -16.08 31.77
CA ILE A 9 24.29 -16.40 30.67
C ILE A 9 24.11 -17.92 30.53
N GLY A 10 24.99 -18.75 31.11
CA GLY A 10 24.93 -20.22 30.99
C GLY A 10 23.56 -20.82 31.31
N ASN A 11 22.81 -20.23 32.24
CA ASN A 11 21.45 -20.66 32.60
C ASN A 11 20.33 -20.05 31.72
N GLU A 12 20.63 -19.01 30.92
CA GLU A 12 19.69 -18.32 30.02
C GLU A 12 19.87 -18.74 28.54
N ILE A 13 20.99 -19.38 28.18
CA ILE A 13 21.28 -19.87 26.80
C ILE A 13 20.36 -21.05 26.47
N ASP A 14 19.34 -20.79 25.68
CA ASP A 14 18.35 -21.78 25.21
C ASP A 14 18.42 -21.99 23.68
N GLY A 15 19.39 -21.36 23.02
CA GLY A 15 19.55 -21.44 21.58
C GLY A 15 18.55 -20.61 20.79
N ARG A 16 17.77 -19.71 21.40
CA ARG A 16 16.96 -18.73 20.65
C ARG A 16 17.85 -17.74 19.86
N PRO A 17 17.33 -17.09 18.80
CA PRO A 17 18.04 -16.01 18.11
C PRO A 17 18.58 -14.92 19.04
N LEU A 18 19.78 -14.38 18.75
CA LEU A 18 20.50 -13.54 19.72
C LEU A 18 19.79 -12.22 20.08
N HIS A 19 19.05 -11.62 19.15
CA HIS A 19 18.25 -10.42 19.41
C HIS A 19 17.14 -10.62 20.46
N LEU A 20 16.73 -11.87 20.74
CA LEU A 20 15.68 -12.17 21.73
C LEU A 20 16.20 -12.23 23.18
N TYR A 21 17.52 -12.21 23.40
CA TYR A 21 18.09 -12.15 24.76
C TYR A 21 17.98 -10.76 25.42
N ARG A 22 17.65 -9.73 24.63
CA ARG A 22 17.35 -8.36 25.08
C ARG A 22 18.34 -7.82 26.13
N LEU A 23 19.61 -7.74 25.78
CA LEU A 23 20.63 -7.17 26.65
C LEU A 23 20.24 -5.76 27.13
N SER A 24 20.34 -5.52 28.44
CA SER A 24 20.22 -4.17 29.00
C SER A 24 21.41 -3.30 28.58
N GLU A 25 21.32 -1.99 28.79
CA GLU A 25 22.43 -1.06 28.53
C GLU A 25 23.65 -1.42 29.37
N ARG A 26 23.46 -1.54 30.70
CA ARG A 26 24.50 -1.99 31.63
C ARG A 26 25.19 -3.29 31.19
N ARG A 27 24.43 -4.32 30.81
CA ARG A 27 24.99 -5.62 30.39
C ARG A 27 25.77 -5.51 29.08
N PHE A 28 25.32 -4.66 28.16
CA PHE A 28 26.04 -4.41 26.91
C PHE A 28 27.37 -3.70 27.15
N ASP A 29 27.41 -2.71 28.05
CA ASP A 29 28.63 -1.98 28.39
C ASP A 29 29.64 -2.90 29.12
N GLU A 30 29.16 -3.73 30.04
CA GLU A 30 29.97 -4.74 30.72
C GLU A 30 30.59 -5.74 29.74
N LEU A 31 29.81 -6.18 28.75
CA LEU A 31 30.29 -7.02 27.65
C LEU A 31 31.40 -6.35 26.87
N GLU A 32 31.21 -5.10 26.48
CA GLU A 32 32.18 -4.34 25.69
C GLU A 32 33.50 -4.15 26.43
N ILE A 33 33.44 -3.73 27.70
CA ILE A 33 34.61 -3.59 28.58
C ILE A 33 35.32 -4.94 28.78
N GLY A 34 34.54 -5.99 29.01
CA GLY A 34 35.01 -7.35 29.15
C GLY A 34 35.75 -7.83 27.90
N LEU A 35 35.22 -7.56 26.71
CA LEU A 35 35.81 -7.95 25.43
C LEU A 35 37.06 -7.15 25.09
N ARG A 36 37.06 -5.83 25.30
CA ARG A 36 38.25 -4.96 25.11
C ARG A 36 39.46 -5.48 25.90
N SER A 37 39.23 -5.96 27.12
CA SER A 37 40.29 -6.48 28.00
C SER A 37 40.53 -8.00 27.87
N GLY A 38 39.52 -8.78 27.46
CA GLY A 38 39.52 -10.25 27.48
C GLY A 38 40.02 -10.91 26.21
N LEU A 39 39.66 -10.38 25.03
CA LEU A 39 39.96 -11.00 23.71
C LEU A 39 41.45 -11.08 23.39
N ARG A 40 42.28 -10.26 24.05
CA ARG A 40 43.75 -10.32 23.95
C ARG A 40 44.35 -11.45 24.81
N ARG A 41 43.63 -11.93 25.83
CA ARG A 41 44.12 -12.88 26.85
C ARG A 41 43.57 -14.29 26.67
N SER A 42 42.30 -14.43 26.32
CA SER A 42 41.66 -15.72 26.04
C SER A 42 40.77 -15.61 24.80
N ARG A 43 40.64 -16.72 24.08
CA ARG A 43 39.74 -16.91 22.91
C ARG A 43 39.01 -18.26 23.02
N ASP A 44 38.77 -18.68 24.25
CA ASP A 44 37.97 -19.86 24.56
C ASP A 44 36.52 -19.69 24.11
N GLY A 45 35.73 -20.76 24.25
CA GLY A 45 34.33 -20.77 23.84
C GLY A 45 33.48 -19.70 24.54
N GLU A 46 33.83 -19.33 25.77
CA GLU A 46 33.13 -18.31 26.57
C GLU A 46 33.39 -16.91 26.02
N THR A 47 34.65 -16.58 25.76
CA THR A 47 35.03 -15.31 25.15
C THR A 47 34.47 -15.19 23.74
N ALA A 48 34.45 -16.29 22.98
CA ALA A 48 33.85 -16.35 21.65
C ALA A 48 32.32 -16.13 21.69
N ALA A 49 31.62 -16.72 22.66
CA ALA A 49 30.18 -16.49 22.86
C ALA A 49 29.88 -15.03 23.21
N ALA A 50 30.65 -14.45 24.14
CA ALA A 50 30.54 -13.05 24.52
C ALA A 50 30.76 -12.12 23.31
N PHE A 51 31.77 -12.40 22.47
CA PHE A 51 32.01 -11.64 21.25
C PHE A 51 30.83 -11.70 20.29
N VAL A 52 30.27 -12.89 20.02
CA VAL A 52 29.15 -13.07 19.09
C VAL A 52 27.89 -12.37 19.59
N LEU A 53 27.59 -12.48 20.89
CA LEU A 53 26.43 -11.82 21.50
C LEU A 53 26.57 -10.29 21.48
N TRP A 54 27.75 -9.77 21.83
CA TRP A 54 28.05 -8.34 21.74
C TRP A 54 28.00 -7.86 20.28
N ALA A 55 28.56 -8.59 19.32
CA ALA A 55 28.61 -8.17 17.93
C ALA A 55 27.20 -8.08 17.30
N ALA A 56 26.33 -9.04 17.61
CA ALA A 56 24.93 -9.02 17.20
C ALA A 56 24.19 -7.80 17.80
N GLU A 57 24.38 -7.53 19.09
CA GLU A 57 23.75 -6.39 19.77
C GLU A 57 24.33 -5.03 19.33
N HIS A 58 25.64 -4.95 19.09
CA HIS A 58 26.32 -3.76 18.60
C HIS A 58 25.87 -3.42 17.18
N TYR A 59 25.73 -4.43 16.31
CA TYR A 59 25.10 -4.27 14.99
C TYR A 59 23.68 -3.69 15.12
N ARG A 60 22.84 -4.27 15.98
CA ARG A 60 21.47 -3.80 16.22
C ARG A 60 21.41 -2.34 16.68
N ARG A 61 22.30 -1.93 17.59
CA ARG A 61 22.29 -0.59 18.20
C ARG A 61 22.91 0.48 17.32
N ASN A 62 23.99 0.15 16.61
CA ASN A 62 24.89 1.15 16.04
C ASN A 62 24.96 1.14 14.51
N PHE A 63 24.44 0.11 13.85
CA PHE A 63 24.49 0.06 12.40
C PHE A 63 23.50 1.05 11.77
N ALA A 64 24.03 2.06 11.07
CA ALA A 64 23.26 3.15 10.45
C ALA A 64 23.13 3.04 8.91
N GLY A 65 23.62 1.95 8.30
CA GLY A 65 23.63 1.73 6.85
C GLY A 65 25.02 1.52 6.27
N GLY A 66 25.09 1.20 4.97
CA GLY A 66 26.34 0.92 4.25
C GLY A 66 26.75 -0.56 4.27
N SER A 67 28.05 -0.84 4.10
CA SER A 67 28.59 -2.20 4.12
C SER A 67 28.95 -2.63 5.54
N PHE A 68 28.28 -3.67 6.05
CA PHE A 68 28.66 -4.28 7.33
C PHE A 68 30.01 -4.99 7.19
N SER A 69 31.00 -4.54 7.95
CA SER A 69 32.41 -4.95 7.84
C SER A 69 32.95 -5.43 9.19
N TRP A 70 34.08 -6.14 9.17
CA TRP A 70 34.79 -6.48 10.40
C TRP A 70 35.32 -5.25 11.13
N ALA A 71 35.74 -4.21 10.39
CA ALA A 71 36.21 -2.93 10.94
C ALA A 71 35.15 -2.30 11.86
N PHE A 72 33.88 -2.33 11.45
CA PHE A 72 32.77 -1.85 12.28
C PHE A 72 32.71 -2.51 13.67
N LEU A 73 33.15 -3.77 13.80
CA LEU A 73 33.19 -4.47 15.10
C LEU A 73 34.54 -4.29 15.81
N THR A 74 35.64 -4.32 15.08
CA THR A 74 36.98 -4.31 15.68
C THR A 74 37.41 -2.92 16.13
N ASP A 75 37.03 -1.87 15.41
CA ASP A 75 37.42 -0.50 15.71
C ASP A 75 36.81 -0.04 17.04
N GLU A 76 35.53 -0.38 17.26
CA GLU A 76 34.85 -0.11 18.54
C GLU A 76 35.56 -0.80 19.71
N LEU A 77 36.01 -2.04 19.52
CA LEU A 77 36.74 -2.78 20.56
C LEU A 77 38.24 -2.40 20.65
N GLY A 78 38.75 -1.51 19.79
CA GLY A 78 40.19 -1.20 19.72
C GLY A 78 41.05 -2.44 19.43
N LEU A 79 40.54 -3.36 18.61
CA LEU A 79 41.17 -4.63 18.28
C LEU A 79 41.79 -4.59 16.87
N SER A 80 42.92 -5.26 16.72
CA SER A 80 43.50 -5.57 15.41
C SER A 80 43.64 -7.10 15.33
N LEU A 81 42.62 -7.75 14.76
CA LEU A 81 42.55 -9.19 14.54
C LEU A 81 42.38 -9.46 13.05
N ASP A 82 43.01 -10.53 12.55
CA ASP A 82 42.82 -10.92 11.17
C ASP A 82 41.42 -11.55 10.94
N GLN A 83 41.00 -11.60 9.66
CA GLN A 83 39.69 -12.14 9.32
C GLN A 83 39.56 -13.63 9.68
N ALA A 84 40.65 -14.40 9.63
CA ALA A 84 40.63 -15.82 9.97
C ALA A 84 40.26 -16.03 11.45
N THR A 85 40.88 -15.26 12.34
CA THR A 85 40.58 -15.26 13.78
C THR A 85 39.14 -14.84 14.05
N LEU A 86 38.66 -13.78 13.40
CA LEU A 86 37.29 -13.28 13.60
C LEU A 86 36.24 -14.31 13.15
N ARG A 87 36.48 -15.00 12.04
CA ARG A 87 35.62 -16.09 11.54
C ARG A 87 35.59 -17.26 12.52
N ASP A 88 36.75 -17.66 13.02
CA ASP A 88 36.89 -18.74 13.99
C ASP A 88 36.20 -18.42 15.34
N LEU A 89 36.41 -17.20 15.87
CA LEU A 89 35.69 -16.69 17.04
C LEU A 89 34.17 -16.73 16.83
N THR A 90 33.72 -16.29 15.66
CA THR A 90 32.28 -16.29 15.33
C THR A 90 31.72 -17.71 15.29
N ALA A 91 32.41 -18.66 14.65
CA ALA A 91 31.96 -20.06 14.58
C ALA A 91 31.89 -20.71 15.97
N ARG A 92 32.91 -20.50 16.82
CA ARG A 92 32.94 -21.04 18.19
C ARG A 92 31.86 -20.42 19.06
N GLY A 93 31.66 -19.12 18.96
CA GLY A 93 30.65 -18.39 19.73
C GLY A 93 29.24 -18.82 19.39
N LEU A 94 28.91 -18.91 18.09
CA LEU A 94 27.60 -19.42 17.64
C LEU A 94 27.34 -20.84 18.17
N ARG A 95 28.33 -21.73 18.09
CA ARG A 95 28.21 -23.11 18.60
C ARG A 95 27.96 -23.14 20.11
N LYS A 96 28.69 -22.33 20.88
CA LYS A 96 28.53 -22.24 22.34
C LYS A 96 27.16 -21.69 22.73
N LEU A 97 26.61 -20.77 21.93
CA LEU A 97 25.26 -20.20 22.10
C LEU A 97 24.15 -21.08 21.50
N LEU A 98 24.45 -22.31 21.10
CA LEU A 98 23.50 -23.26 20.48
C LEU A 98 22.85 -22.70 19.20
N ARG A 99 23.56 -21.84 18.47
CA ARG A 99 23.11 -21.26 17.19
C ARG A 99 23.56 -22.11 16.00
N PRO A 100 22.82 -22.07 14.88
CA PRO A 100 23.24 -22.72 13.64
C PRO A 100 24.62 -22.23 13.16
N PRO A 101 25.35 -23.04 12.38
CA PRO A 101 26.62 -22.61 11.80
C PRO A 101 26.43 -21.39 10.88
N PRO A 102 27.51 -20.61 10.63
CA PRO A 102 27.48 -19.49 9.70
C PRO A 102 26.94 -19.90 8.33
N ARG A 103 26.09 -19.05 7.76
CA ARG A 103 25.42 -19.30 6.48
C ARG A 103 26.43 -19.48 5.35
N SER A 104 26.11 -20.30 4.36
CA SER A 104 26.92 -20.48 3.15
C SER A 104 26.18 -19.95 1.92
N SER A 105 26.93 -19.52 0.92
CA SER A 105 26.46 -19.05 -0.39
C SER A 105 27.48 -19.43 -1.47
N ASP A 106 27.15 -19.22 -2.75
CA ASP A 106 28.09 -19.41 -3.86
C ASP A 106 29.37 -18.55 -3.72
N ALA A 107 29.28 -17.44 -2.99
CA ALA A 107 30.40 -16.56 -2.66
C ALA A 107 31.17 -16.97 -1.38
N GLY A 108 30.89 -18.15 -0.81
CA GLY A 108 31.49 -18.67 0.41
C GLY A 108 30.67 -18.45 1.69
N VAL A 109 31.32 -18.68 2.84
CA VAL A 109 30.70 -18.63 4.18
C VAL A 109 30.54 -17.18 4.66
N GLN A 110 29.33 -16.83 5.07
CA GLN A 110 28.83 -15.47 5.30
C GLN A 110 28.71 -15.16 6.80
N TYR A 111 29.85 -15.02 7.47
CA TYR A 111 29.92 -14.76 8.92
C TYR A 111 29.25 -13.45 9.35
N LEU A 112 29.62 -12.32 8.72
CA LEU A 112 29.03 -11.01 9.03
C LEU A 112 27.52 -10.99 8.73
N ARG A 113 27.05 -11.61 7.65
CA ARG A 113 25.61 -11.73 7.39
C ARG A 113 24.89 -12.56 8.46
N THR A 114 25.57 -13.58 9.00
CA THR A 114 25.03 -14.40 10.09
C THR A 114 24.90 -13.54 11.35
N LEU A 115 25.93 -12.78 11.74
CA LEU A 115 25.87 -11.87 12.89
C LEU A 115 24.79 -10.80 12.74
N ALA A 116 24.63 -10.23 11.55
CA ALA A 116 23.56 -9.29 11.24
C ALA A 116 22.17 -9.91 11.43
N ALA A 117 21.97 -11.13 10.93
CA ALA A 117 20.70 -11.84 11.09
C ALA A 117 20.41 -12.20 12.56
N GLU A 118 21.42 -12.59 13.32
CA GLU A 118 21.29 -12.88 14.75
C GLU A 118 20.98 -11.61 15.56
N GLY A 119 21.54 -10.46 15.17
CA GLY A 119 21.30 -9.15 15.80
C GLY A 119 19.92 -8.54 15.52
N GLY A 120 19.17 -9.07 14.56
CA GLY A 120 17.84 -8.55 14.22
C GLY A 120 17.92 -7.19 13.52
N LEU A 121 16.89 -6.36 13.70
CA LEU A 121 16.72 -5.11 12.95
C LEU A 121 17.50 -3.94 13.57
N PRO A 122 18.39 -3.27 12.81
CA PRO A 122 19.13 -2.13 13.34
C PRO A 122 18.25 -0.92 13.64
N VAL A 123 18.31 -0.43 14.87
CA VAL A 123 17.46 0.67 15.36
C VAL A 123 17.76 1.97 14.62
N ARG A 124 19.03 2.24 14.29
CA ARG A 124 19.41 3.47 13.58
C ARG A 124 18.97 3.50 12.11
N LEU A 125 18.69 2.35 11.50
CA LEU A 125 18.09 2.31 10.16
C LEU A 125 16.61 2.70 10.14
N LEU A 126 15.91 2.56 11.28
CA LEU A 126 14.55 3.04 11.45
C LEU A 126 14.50 4.57 11.59
N ALA A 127 15.58 5.16 12.10
CA ALA A 127 15.69 6.58 12.39
C ALA A 127 15.97 7.46 11.17
N ASN A 128 16.58 6.90 10.12
CA ASN A 128 16.92 7.63 8.90
C ASN A 128 15.75 7.66 7.91
N GLU A 129 15.59 8.76 7.16
CA GLU A 129 14.58 8.95 6.10
C GLU A 129 14.83 8.06 4.86
N GLY A 130 14.81 6.75 5.04
CA GLY A 130 15.18 5.76 4.01
C GLY A 130 14.06 4.80 3.63
N GLY A 131 14.32 4.00 2.59
CA GLY A 131 13.40 2.97 2.08
C GLY A 131 12.98 1.90 3.10
N TYR A 132 13.67 1.81 4.24
CA TYR A 132 13.33 0.90 5.33
C TYR A 132 12.05 1.33 6.09
N ARG A 133 11.96 2.62 6.46
CA ARG A 133 10.77 3.21 7.08
C ARG A 133 9.54 3.02 6.20
N ALA A 134 9.67 3.32 4.91
CA ALA A 134 8.61 3.12 3.92
C ALA A 134 8.21 1.64 3.76
N ALA A 135 9.17 0.71 3.84
CA ALA A 135 8.89 -0.71 3.78
C ALA A 135 8.09 -1.21 5.00
N LEU A 136 8.42 -0.75 6.21
CA LEU A 136 7.73 -1.17 7.45
C LEU A 136 6.30 -0.64 7.49
N VAL A 137 6.14 0.68 7.30
CA VAL A 137 4.82 1.32 7.28
C VAL A 137 3.94 0.69 6.18
N GLY A 138 4.53 0.44 5.01
CA GLY A 138 3.85 -0.25 3.92
C GLY A 138 3.43 -1.68 4.26
N LEU A 139 4.27 -2.46 4.95
CA LEU A 139 3.95 -3.82 5.36
C LEU A 139 2.85 -3.85 6.43
N VAL A 140 2.92 -2.96 7.42
CA VAL A 140 1.90 -2.78 8.46
C VAL A 140 0.55 -2.45 7.81
N ALA A 141 0.56 -1.62 6.76
CA ALA A 141 -0.64 -1.34 5.98
C ALA A 141 -1.13 -2.57 5.17
N ASP A 142 -0.24 -3.30 4.51
CA ASP A 142 -0.58 -4.50 3.73
C ASP A 142 -1.25 -5.58 4.62
N LEU A 143 -0.73 -5.79 5.84
CA LEU A 143 -1.28 -6.73 6.81
C LEU A 143 -2.63 -6.27 7.37
N GLU A 144 -2.80 -4.98 7.64
CA GLU A 144 -4.09 -4.42 8.06
C GLU A 144 -5.15 -4.54 6.98
N ARG A 145 -4.78 -4.35 5.71
CA ARG A 145 -5.66 -4.55 4.55
C ARG A 145 -6.15 -5.99 4.48
N PHE A 146 -5.39 -6.95 4.99
CA PHE A 146 -5.78 -8.35 5.04
C PHE A 146 -6.54 -8.71 6.34
N GLY A 147 -6.21 -8.04 7.45
CA GLY A 147 -6.80 -8.27 8.77
C GLY A 147 -6.05 -9.33 9.60
N ALA A 148 -6.52 -9.56 10.84
CA ALA A 148 -5.86 -10.43 11.82
C ALA A 148 -5.68 -11.91 11.37
N GLY A 149 -6.40 -12.34 10.33
CA GLY A 149 -6.32 -13.69 9.75
C GLY A 149 -5.33 -13.86 8.60
N CYS A 150 -4.40 -12.91 8.37
CA CYS A 150 -3.45 -12.98 7.26
C CYS A 150 -2.56 -14.23 7.29
N PRO A 151 -2.67 -15.14 6.28
CA PRO A 151 -1.83 -16.33 6.19
C PRO A 151 -0.34 -16.00 6.16
N GLU A 152 0.47 -16.84 6.78
CA GLU A 152 1.92 -16.65 6.88
C GLU A 152 2.59 -16.44 5.53
N GLU A 153 2.25 -17.28 4.55
CA GLU A 153 2.79 -17.21 3.20
C GLU A 153 2.52 -15.86 2.54
N GLN A 154 1.31 -15.31 2.74
CA GLN A 154 0.90 -14.04 2.17
C GLN A 154 1.60 -12.86 2.85
N ALA A 155 1.73 -12.91 4.18
CA ALA A 155 2.48 -11.92 4.94
C ALA A 155 3.95 -11.88 4.51
N LEU A 156 4.58 -13.05 4.33
CA LEU A 156 5.95 -13.19 3.84
C LEU A 156 6.10 -12.66 2.41
N ALA A 157 5.11 -12.86 1.54
CA ALA A 157 5.11 -12.30 0.19
C ALA A 157 5.10 -10.77 0.20
N PHE A 158 4.32 -10.13 1.09
CA PHE A 158 4.34 -8.68 1.26
C PHE A 158 5.70 -8.19 1.75
N ALA A 159 6.27 -8.86 2.77
CA ALA A 159 7.59 -8.51 3.29
C ALA A 159 8.68 -8.61 2.22
N ARG A 160 8.69 -9.68 1.41
CA ARG A 160 9.62 -9.87 0.28
C ARG A 160 9.55 -8.70 -0.70
N ARG A 161 8.34 -8.34 -1.14
CA ARG A 161 8.11 -7.24 -2.09
C ARG A 161 8.58 -5.89 -1.55
N ARG A 162 8.28 -5.60 -0.28
CA ARG A 162 8.69 -4.35 0.38
C ARG A 162 10.21 -4.30 0.61
N ALA A 163 10.83 -5.46 0.82
CA ALA A 163 12.28 -5.60 1.00
C ALA A 163 13.10 -5.53 -0.31
N GLU A 164 12.48 -5.60 -1.50
CA GLU A 164 13.18 -5.58 -2.80
C GLU A 164 14.11 -4.37 -2.98
N ARG A 165 13.76 -3.24 -2.38
CA ARG A 165 14.54 -1.99 -2.47
C ARG A 165 15.50 -1.80 -1.30
N LEU A 166 15.51 -2.70 -0.32
CA LEU A 166 16.45 -2.71 0.80
C LEU A 166 17.78 -3.35 0.38
N PRO A 167 18.90 -3.08 1.08
CA PRO A 167 20.17 -3.78 0.86
C PRO A 167 20.02 -5.32 0.91
N MET A 168 20.88 -6.05 0.17
CA MET A 168 20.78 -7.52 0.03
C MET A 168 20.76 -8.29 1.36
N GLY A 169 21.38 -7.77 2.42
CA GLY A 169 21.36 -8.40 3.75
C GLY A 169 19.96 -8.48 4.39
N TYR A 170 19.01 -7.69 3.89
CA TYR A 170 17.63 -7.61 4.37
C TYR A 170 16.63 -8.28 3.42
N ARG A 171 17.11 -9.04 2.42
CA ARG A 171 16.25 -9.79 1.49
C ARG A 171 16.22 -11.28 1.81
N THR A 172 16.46 -11.64 3.07
CA THR A 172 16.56 -13.02 3.55
C THR A 172 15.24 -13.50 4.13
N GLU A 173 15.00 -14.81 4.15
CA GLU A 173 13.75 -15.37 4.67
C GLU A 173 13.56 -15.10 6.17
N GLU A 174 14.64 -15.14 6.94
CA GLU A 174 14.59 -14.88 8.37
C GLU A 174 14.32 -13.41 8.66
N PHE A 175 14.86 -12.50 7.84
CA PHE A 175 14.51 -11.09 7.92
C PHE A 175 13.03 -10.89 7.60
N HIS A 176 12.52 -11.50 6.53
CA HIS A 176 11.11 -11.36 6.16
C HIS A 176 10.20 -11.91 7.27
N GLY A 177 10.55 -13.04 7.89
CA GLY A 177 9.83 -13.60 9.03
C GLY A 177 9.79 -12.63 10.23
N LEU A 178 10.95 -12.07 10.59
CA LEU A 178 11.05 -11.06 11.66
C LEU A 178 10.23 -9.80 11.34
N PHE A 179 10.27 -9.37 10.07
CA PHE A 179 9.57 -8.17 9.61
C PHE A 179 8.05 -8.35 9.61
N VAL A 180 7.57 -9.55 9.23
CA VAL A 180 6.16 -9.95 9.32
C VAL A 180 5.71 -10.03 10.78
N GLN A 181 6.45 -10.76 11.62
CA GLN A 181 6.11 -10.92 13.04
C GLN A 181 5.93 -9.57 13.70
N PHE A 182 6.90 -8.69 13.47
CA PHE A 182 6.85 -7.35 14.02
C PHE A 182 5.69 -6.51 13.49
N ALA A 183 5.46 -6.51 12.18
CA ALA A 183 4.34 -5.76 11.60
C ALA A 183 2.98 -6.27 12.11
N ARG A 184 2.84 -7.56 12.42
CA ARG A 184 1.64 -8.12 13.06
C ARG A 184 1.44 -7.64 14.50
N GLU A 185 2.51 -7.55 15.28
CA GLU A 185 2.43 -7.01 16.64
C GLU A 185 1.94 -5.56 16.63
N LEU A 186 2.39 -4.76 15.66
CA LEU A 186 1.91 -3.39 15.46
C LEU A 186 0.43 -3.37 15.03
N VAL A 187 0.01 -4.24 14.12
CA VAL A 187 -1.40 -4.39 13.73
C VAL A 187 -2.28 -4.77 14.93
N ASP A 188 -1.82 -5.68 15.78
CA ASP A 188 -2.52 -6.15 16.98
C ASP A 188 -2.70 -5.02 18.02
N LEU A 189 -1.62 -4.29 18.33
CA LEU A 189 -1.69 -3.12 19.23
C LEU A 189 -2.64 -2.04 18.68
N ARG A 190 -2.58 -1.78 17.38
CA ARG A 190 -3.45 -0.80 16.72
C ARG A 190 -4.92 -1.23 16.67
N GLY A 191 -5.20 -2.53 16.55
CA GLY A 191 -6.56 -3.07 16.63
C GLY A 191 -7.26 -2.78 17.96
N ARG A 192 -6.51 -2.54 19.04
CA ARG A 192 -7.01 -2.18 20.38
C ARG A 192 -7.03 -0.68 20.63
N ALA A 193 -6.33 0.10 19.81
CA ALA A 193 -6.24 1.54 19.96
C ALA A 193 -7.53 2.25 19.51
N PRO A 194 -7.91 3.36 20.17
CA PRO A 194 -8.96 4.25 19.67
C PRO A 194 -8.64 4.74 18.27
N ARG A 195 -9.68 4.83 17.43
CA ARG A 195 -9.51 5.19 16.01
C ARG A 195 -8.92 6.61 15.86
N ASP A 196 -9.33 7.55 16.68
CA ASP A 196 -8.94 8.97 16.65
C ASP A 196 -7.67 9.30 17.44
N LEU A 197 -6.87 8.30 17.81
CA LEU A 197 -5.62 8.50 18.56
C LEU A 197 -4.60 9.29 17.71
N ALA A 198 -4.19 10.45 18.20
CA ALA A 198 -3.13 11.25 17.58
C ALA A 198 -1.76 10.61 17.82
N ALA A 199 -0.82 10.80 16.87
CA ALA A 199 0.51 10.19 16.94
C ALA A 199 1.26 10.55 18.24
N ALA A 200 1.11 11.80 18.71
CA ALA A 200 1.72 12.28 19.94
C ALA A 200 1.21 11.58 21.21
N ASP A 201 0.00 11.00 21.16
CA ASP A 201 -0.66 10.39 22.32
C ASP A 201 -0.50 8.87 22.38
N VAL A 202 0.10 8.25 21.35
CA VAL A 202 0.18 6.79 21.19
C VAL A 202 0.86 6.11 22.37
N GLU A 203 2.05 6.57 22.76
CA GLU A 203 2.79 5.98 23.88
C GLU A 203 2.07 6.18 25.21
N SER A 204 1.59 7.38 25.49
CA SER A 204 0.84 7.70 26.71
C SER A 204 -0.43 6.85 26.84
N TRP A 205 -1.07 6.52 25.72
CA TRP A 205 -2.20 5.62 25.71
C TRP A 205 -1.77 4.17 25.98
N LEU A 206 -0.75 3.67 25.29
CA LEU A 206 -0.24 2.29 25.48
C LEU A 206 0.28 2.05 26.89
N ASP A 207 0.94 3.03 27.50
CA ASP A 207 1.47 2.92 28.87
C ASP A 207 0.37 2.74 29.90
N ARG A 208 -0.82 3.26 29.61
CA ARG A 208 -2.02 3.10 30.45
C ARG A 208 -2.83 1.86 30.10
N ALA A 209 -3.04 1.60 28.80
CA ALA A 209 -3.94 0.56 28.32
C ALA A 209 -3.29 -0.82 28.22
N GLU A 210 -1.99 -0.88 27.95
CA GLU A 210 -1.21 -2.10 27.73
C GLU A 210 0.17 -2.00 28.42
N PRO A 211 0.27 -1.95 29.76
CA PRO A 211 1.51 -1.58 30.47
C PRO A 211 2.78 -2.39 30.12
N ALA A 212 2.60 -3.62 29.59
CA ALA A 212 3.69 -4.50 29.15
C ALA A 212 3.92 -4.49 27.61
N TRP A 213 3.36 -3.53 26.87
CA TRP A 213 3.43 -3.51 25.40
C TRP A 213 4.87 -3.49 24.87
N ARG A 214 5.76 -2.73 25.51
CA ARG A 214 7.19 -2.66 25.12
C ARG A 214 7.91 -4.00 25.26
N GLU A 215 7.50 -4.80 26.24
CA GLU A 215 8.05 -6.13 26.48
C GLU A 215 7.46 -7.18 25.53
N ARG A 216 6.30 -6.93 24.92
CA ARG A 216 5.69 -7.82 23.94
C ARG A 216 6.25 -7.67 22.53
N LEU A 217 6.78 -6.49 22.19
CA LEU A 217 7.32 -6.24 20.86
C LEU A 217 8.60 -7.02 20.60
N THR A 218 8.65 -7.74 19.48
CA THR A 218 9.83 -8.48 19.02
C THR A 218 11.00 -7.55 18.73
N LEU A 219 10.74 -6.30 18.32
CA LEU A 219 11.76 -5.26 18.22
C LEU A 219 11.66 -4.25 19.36
N ARG A 220 12.82 -3.88 19.91
CA ARG A 220 12.95 -2.78 20.85
C ARG A 220 13.08 -1.46 20.08
N PHE A 221 12.22 -0.50 20.41
CA PHE A 221 12.35 0.88 19.93
C PHE A 221 13.03 1.71 21.02
N ASP A 222 14.35 1.86 20.91
CA ASP A 222 15.13 2.75 21.76
C ASP A 222 15.46 4.04 20.97
N GLY A 223 15.15 5.23 21.50
CA GLY A 223 15.44 6.54 20.85
C GLY A 223 14.23 7.27 20.21
N ASP A 224 14.36 8.56 19.91
CA ASP A 224 13.24 9.43 19.48
C ASP A 224 12.69 9.08 18.08
N ALA A 225 13.56 8.79 17.11
CA ALA A 225 13.13 8.50 15.75
C ALA A 225 12.46 7.11 15.61
N ALA A 226 12.91 6.16 16.43
CA ALA A 226 12.30 4.84 16.57
C ALA A 226 10.87 4.97 17.15
N ARG A 227 10.69 5.83 18.15
CA ARG A 227 9.38 6.19 18.72
C ARG A 227 8.47 6.91 17.74
N ALA A 228 9.01 7.85 16.95
CA ALA A 228 8.24 8.54 15.91
C ALA A 228 7.73 7.57 14.83
N LEU A 229 8.56 6.61 14.39
CA LEU A 229 8.14 5.56 13.45
C LEU A 229 7.06 4.65 14.05
N PHE A 230 7.18 4.31 15.33
CA PHE A 230 6.17 3.52 16.03
C PHE A 230 4.83 4.27 16.09
N ALA A 231 4.84 5.54 16.51
CA ALA A 231 3.66 6.40 16.52
C ALA A 231 3.05 6.55 15.13
N GLU A 232 3.88 6.69 14.09
CA GLU A 232 3.45 6.71 12.70
C GLU A 232 2.82 5.37 12.29
N ALA A 233 3.47 4.22 12.49
CA ALA A 233 2.88 2.92 12.13
C ALA A 233 1.56 2.63 12.87
N MET A 234 1.40 3.16 14.08
CA MET A 234 0.18 3.05 14.88
C MET A 234 -0.95 3.98 14.41
N THR A 235 -0.62 5.06 13.70
CA THR A 235 -1.60 6.06 13.22
C THR A 235 -1.84 6.02 11.71
N VAL A 236 -0.84 5.59 10.95
CA VAL A 236 -0.95 5.26 9.53
C VAL A 236 -1.95 4.13 9.45
N ARG A 237 -3.13 4.45 8.95
CA ARG A 237 -4.11 3.43 8.64
C ARG A 237 -3.83 2.90 7.26
N ALA A 238 -3.98 1.60 7.08
CA ALA A 238 -4.26 1.06 5.77
C ALA A 238 -5.67 1.50 5.36
N GLY A 239 -5.75 2.72 4.86
CA GLY A 239 -7.00 3.43 4.73
C GLY A 239 -6.79 4.91 4.43
N GLY A 240 -5.91 5.21 3.49
CA GLY A 240 -5.94 6.45 2.73
C GLY A 240 -5.90 6.04 1.26
N GLU A 241 -7.06 6.11 0.61
CA GLU A 241 -7.33 5.52 -0.72
C GLU A 241 -7.37 3.99 -0.76
N VAL A 242 -8.57 3.45 -1.04
CA VAL A 242 -8.67 2.13 -1.67
C VAL A 242 -8.02 2.31 -3.04
N ASP A 243 -6.84 1.73 -3.26
CA ASP A 243 -6.27 1.61 -4.60
C ASP A 243 -7.34 0.93 -5.46
N GLU A 244 -7.92 1.63 -6.44
CA GLU A 244 -8.80 1.00 -7.41
C GLU A 244 -7.99 -0.13 -8.10
N PRO A 245 -8.53 -1.36 -8.23
CA PRO A 245 -7.75 -2.48 -8.79
C PRO A 245 -7.24 -2.17 -10.19
N LEU A 246 -7.99 -1.35 -10.93
CA LEU A 246 -7.63 -0.77 -12.21
C LEU A 246 -7.76 0.75 -12.09
N GLY A 247 -6.63 1.47 -12.15
CA GLY A 247 -6.58 2.93 -12.06
C GLY A 247 -6.18 3.56 -13.39
N ARG A 248 -6.93 4.56 -13.85
CA ARG A 248 -6.56 5.31 -15.06
C ARG A 248 -5.34 6.18 -14.80
N GLN A 249 -4.47 6.27 -15.79
CA GLN A 249 -3.25 7.07 -15.78
C GLN A 249 -3.14 7.89 -17.06
N LEU A 250 -2.50 9.06 -16.95
CA LEU A 250 -1.94 9.77 -18.10
C LEU A 250 -0.41 9.68 -17.99
N VAL A 251 0.24 9.23 -19.05
CA VAL A 251 1.70 9.12 -19.13
C VAL A 251 2.19 10.05 -20.21
N ARG A 252 3.20 10.85 -19.88
CA ARG A 252 3.83 11.78 -20.82
C ARG A 252 4.84 11.02 -21.68
N ASP A 253 4.67 11.07 -22.99
CA ASP A 253 5.62 10.49 -23.94
C ASP A 253 6.85 11.40 -24.14
N GLU A 254 7.81 10.92 -24.96
CA GLU A 254 9.04 11.66 -25.28
C GLU A 254 8.76 12.94 -26.08
N ASP A 255 7.69 12.93 -26.89
CA ASP A 255 7.22 14.09 -27.66
C ASP A 255 6.50 15.13 -26.78
N GLY A 256 6.29 14.82 -25.50
CA GLY A 256 5.67 15.68 -24.50
C GLY A 256 4.14 15.62 -24.44
N ALA A 257 3.51 14.77 -25.26
CA ALA A 257 2.07 14.53 -25.28
C ALA A 257 1.66 13.51 -24.20
N TRP A 258 0.43 13.63 -23.72
CA TRP A 258 -0.13 12.76 -22.69
C TRP A 258 -0.97 11.65 -23.30
N ARG A 259 -0.66 10.40 -22.94
CA ARG A 259 -1.37 9.21 -23.40
C ARG A 259 -2.04 8.47 -22.26
N ALA A 260 -3.21 7.90 -22.53
CA ALA A 260 -4.00 7.19 -21.54
C ALA A 260 -3.57 5.74 -21.35
N PHE A 261 -3.43 5.35 -20.08
CA PHE A 261 -3.08 4.00 -19.64
C PHE A 261 -4.02 3.56 -18.52
N VAL A 262 -4.04 2.26 -18.27
CA VAL A 262 -4.57 1.68 -17.03
C VAL A 262 -3.44 0.97 -16.30
N ASP A 263 -3.30 1.30 -15.01
CA ASP A 263 -2.47 0.56 -14.07
C ASP A 263 -3.32 -0.46 -13.34
N VAL A 264 -2.77 -1.67 -13.17
CA VAL A 264 -3.42 -2.74 -12.43
C VAL A 264 -2.67 -2.98 -11.14
N ALA A 265 -3.36 -2.76 -10.02
CA ALA A 265 -2.79 -3.00 -8.71
C ALA A 265 -2.45 -4.50 -8.56
N PRO A 266 -1.29 -4.84 -7.98
CA PRO A 266 -0.95 -6.24 -7.73
C PRO A 266 -1.89 -6.87 -6.70
N ALA A 267 -2.38 -6.08 -5.73
CA ALA A 267 -3.41 -6.47 -4.78
C ALA A 267 -4.19 -5.24 -4.30
N THR A 268 -5.49 -5.41 -4.01
CA THR A 268 -6.35 -4.40 -3.39
C THR A 268 -7.54 -5.04 -2.67
N ARG A 269 -8.39 -4.22 -2.03
CA ARG A 269 -9.67 -4.64 -1.44
C ARG A 269 -10.83 -4.03 -2.23
N LEU A 270 -11.80 -4.86 -2.56
CA LEU A 270 -13.05 -4.46 -3.20
C LEU A 270 -14.19 -4.44 -2.17
N PRO A 271 -15.07 -3.41 -2.19
CA PRO A 271 -16.22 -3.38 -1.30
C PRO A 271 -17.19 -4.52 -1.64
N ALA A 272 -17.80 -5.12 -0.60
CA ALA A 272 -18.73 -6.25 -0.75
C ALA A 272 -19.81 -5.99 -1.80
N ARG A 273 -20.31 -4.76 -1.84
CA ARG A 273 -21.40 -4.31 -2.70
C ARG A 273 -21.14 -4.40 -4.20
N LEU A 274 -19.88 -4.50 -4.64
CA LEU A 274 -19.56 -4.74 -6.05
C LEU A 274 -19.97 -6.14 -6.50
N MET A 275 -20.10 -7.06 -5.56
CA MET A 275 -20.45 -8.46 -5.79
C MET A 275 -21.83 -8.80 -5.23
N ASP A 276 -22.67 -7.78 -4.98
CA ASP A 276 -24.08 -8.00 -4.64
C ASP A 276 -24.71 -8.84 -5.76
N GLY A 277 -25.29 -9.99 -5.41
CA GLY A 277 -25.80 -10.98 -6.36
C GLY A 277 -24.95 -12.23 -6.55
N ILE A 278 -23.69 -12.25 -6.09
CA ILE A 278 -22.89 -13.49 -6.03
C ILE A 278 -23.22 -14.27 -4.75
N ASP A 279 -23.66 -15.50 -4.93
CA ASP A 279 -23.98 -16.44 -3.85
C ASP A 279 -22.86 -16.49 -2.79
N ALA A 280 -23.24 -16.47 -1.51
CA ALA A 280 -22.32 -16.52 -0.38
C ALA A 280 -21.46 -17.79 -0.32
N ALA A 281 -21.91 -18.87 -0.98
CA ALA A 281 -21.13 -20.10 -1.14
C ALA A 281 -19.86 -19.89 -1.97
N TYR A 282 -19.84 -18.93 -2.90
CA TYR A 282 -18.63 -18.60 -3.66
C TYR A 282 -17.65 -17.82 -2.79
N ARG A 283 -16.70 -18.58 -2.21
CA ARG A 283 -15.56 -18.05 -1.45
C ARG A 283 -14.45 -17.50 -2.34
N ARG A 284 -14.36 -18.02 -3.57
CA ARG A 284 -13.39 -17.59 -4.58
C ARG A 284 -14.08 -17.24 -5.88
N VAL A 285 -13.74 -16.08 -6.43
CA VAL A 285 -14.25 -15.56 -7.69
C VAL A 285 -13.06 -15.06 -8.51
N ARG A 286 -13.19 -15.05 -9.83
CA ARG A 286 -12.23 -14.40 -10.72
C ARG A 286 -12.90 -13.26 -11.47
N LEU A 287 -12.18 -12.16 -11.67
CA LEU A 287 -12.58 -11.11 -12.60
C LEU A 287 -11.74 -11.23 -13.86
N ALA A 288 -12.44 -11.34 -14.99
CA ALA A 288 -11.85 -11.36 -16.32
C ALA A 288 -12.31 -10.13 -17.12
N PRO A 289 -11.50 -9.62 -18.05
CA PRO A 289 -11.83 -8.48 -18.89
C PRO A 289 -12.92 -8.84 -19.90
N THR A 290 -13.73 -7.85 -20.25
CA THR A 290 -14.73 -7.95 -21.32
C THR A 290 -14.72 -6.69 -22.19
N GLY A 291 -15.36 -6.74 -23.35
CA GLY A 291 -15.48 -5.59 -24.25
C GLY A 291 -14.12 -5.02 -24.66
N ALA A 292 -13.99 -3.69 -24.62
CA ALA A 292 -12.76 -3.00 -24.99
C ALA A 292 -11.56 -3.40 -24.11
N LEU A 293 -11.79 -3.72 -22.84
CA LEU A 293 -10.74 -4.16 -21.92
C LEU A 293 -10.16 -5.51 -22.35
N ALA A 294 -11.00 -6.44 -22.81
CA ALA A 294 -10.55 -7.74 -23.30
C ALA A 294 -9.72 -7.62 -24.58
N ALA A 295 -10.06 -6.66 -25.45
CA ALA A 295 -9.27 -6.38 -26.65
C ALA A 295 -7.88 -5.79 -26.32
N ALA A 296 -7.80 -4.94 -25.28
CA ALA A 296 -6.55 -4.30 -24.89
C ALA A 296 -5.64 -5.19 -24.04
N CYS A 297 -6.21 -6.02 -23.16
CA CYS A 297 -5.47 -6.84 -22.22
C CYS A 297 -6.20 -8.17 -21.94
N PRO A 298 -6.23 -9.12 -22.90
CA PRO A 298 -7.01 -10.35 -22.78
C PRO A 298 -6.56 -11.26 -21.63
N ASP A 299 -5.29 -11.21 -21.27
CA ASP A 299 -4.69 -12.05 -20.22
C ASP A 299 -4.91 -11.49 -18.81
N LEU A 300 -5.54 -10.32 -18.66
CA LEU A 300 -5.80 -9.73 -17.35
C LEU A 300 -6.69 -10.67 -16.53
N MET A 301 -6.26 -11.00 -15.32
CA MET A 301 -7.04 -11.81 -14.40
C MET A 301 -6.82 -11.35 -12.96
N LEU A 302 -7.91 -11.13 -12.24
CA LEU A 302 -7.90 -10.89 -10.80
C LEU A 302 -8.51 -12.10 -10.08
N ALA A 303 -7.80 -12.66 -9.11
CA ALA A 303 -8.35 -13.62 -8.16
C ALA A 303 -8.93 -12.88 -6.97
N LEU A 304 -10.15 -13.22 -6.59
CA LEU A 304 -10.85 -12.63 -5.47
C LEU A 304 -11.17 -13.68 -4.42
N ASP A 305 -10.80 -13.40 -3.17
CA ASP A 305 -11.16 -14.19 -2.00
C ASP A 305 -12.15 -13.39 -1.13
N ARG A 306 -13.23 -14.04 -0.70
CA ARG A 306 -14.27 -13.40 0.12
C ARG A 306 -13.77 -13.22 1.55
N GLU A 307 -13.87 -12.00 2.07
CA GLU A 307 -13.47 -11.63 3.42
C GLU A 307 -14.62 -10.99 4.19
N GLU A 308 -14.43 -10.78 5.49
CA GLU A 308 -15.40 -10.04 6.30
C GLU A 308 -15.49 -8.58 5.80
N GLY A 309 -16.68 -8.18 5.32
CA GLY A 309 -16.93 -6.82 4.83
C GLY A 309 -16.49 -6.53 3.39
N GLY A 310 -15.98 -7.52 2.63
CA GLY A 310 -15.56 -7.29 1.25
C GLY A 310 -14.88 -8.47 0.56
N TRP A 311 -14.00 -8.13 -0.38
CA TRP A 311 -13.20 -9.09 -1.13
C TRP A 311 -11.76 -8.60 -1.20
N SER A 312 -10.78 -9.45 -0.91
CA SER A 312 -9.42 -9.20 -1.39
C SER A 312 -9.35 -9.54 -2.87
N ALA A 313 -8.59 -8.75 -3.62
CA ALA A 313 -8.38 -8.93 -5.05
C ALA A 313 -6.88 -8.92 -5.32
N THR A 314 -6.39 -9.95 -5.99
CA THR A 314 -4.98 -10.10 -6.37
C THR A 314 -4.86 -10.29 -7.87
N ARG A 315 -3.97 -9.55 -8.51
CA ARG A 315 -3.66 -9.77 -9.93
C ARG A 315 -2.84 -11.04 -10.08
N ILE A 316 -3.38 -12.00 -10.81
CA ILE A 316 -2.73 -13.29 -11.09
C ILE A 316 -2.20 -13.38 -12.53
N SER A 317 -2.39 -12.32 -13.32
CA SER A 317 -1.85 -12.18 -14.67
C SER A 317 -0.41 -11.63 -14.68
N GLY A 318 0.35 -11.95 -15.73
CA GLY A 318 1.79 -11.66 -15.81
C GLY A 318 2.15 -10.16 -15.82
N ARG A 319 3.43 -9.83 -15.62
CA ARG A 319 3.93 -8.44 -15.43
C ARG A 319 3.49 -7.44 -16.52
N ARG A 320 3.36 -7.88 -17.78
CA ARG A 320 2.87 -7.04 -18.90
C ARG A 320 1.45 -6.51 -18.72
N THR A 321 0.65 -7.14 -17.85
CA THR A 321 -0.71 -6.68 -17.50
C THR A 321 -0.72 -5.63 -16.38
N ALA A 322 0.45 -5.21 -15.86
CA ALA A 322 0.53 -4.25 -14.77
C ALA A 322 0.20 -2.82 -15.22
N ARG A 323 0.46 -2.54 -16.51
CA ARG A 323 0.20 -1.28 -17.17
C ARG A 323 0.03 -1.54 -18.66
N PHE A 324 -1.03 -1.02 -19.26
CA PHE A 324 -1.24 -1.12 -20.70
C PHE A 324 -1.96 0.12 -21.24
N PRO A 325 -1.74 0.49 -22.52
CA PRO A 325 -2.47 1.59 -23.15
C PRO A 325 -3.96 1.29 -23.15
N PHE A 326 -4.78 2.26 -22.74
CA PHE A 326 -6.23 2.09 -22.73
C PHE A 326 -6.93 3.46 -22.87
N PRO A 327 -7.82 3.65 -23.85
CA PRO A 327 -8.41 4.96 -24.13
C PRO A 327 -9.35 5.41 -23.01
N LEU A 328 -9.41 6.73 -22.77
CA LEU A 328 -10.29 7.30 -21.75
C LEU A 328 -11.76 7.07 -22.06
N LEU A 329 -12.13 7.15 -23.34
CA LEU A 329 -13.50 7.00 -23.82
C LEU A 329 -14.06 5.57 -23.72
N ALA A 330 -13.22 4.56 -23.50
CA ALA A 330 -13.68 3.18 -23.32
C ALA A 330 -13.93 2.86 -21.83
N PRO A 331 -15.05 2.21 -21.47
CA PRO A 331 -15.28 1.74 -20.10
C PRO A 331 -14.39 0.53 -19.76
N ILE A 332 -14.02 0.42 -18.48
CA ILE A 332 -13.34 -0.72 -17.88
C ILE A 332 -14.42 -1.72 -17.45
N GLU A 333 -14.64 -2.76 -18.26
CA GLU A 333 -15.67 -3.77 -18.02
C GLU A 333 -15.04 -5.11 -17.64
N LEU A 334 -15.51 -5.67 -16.51
CA LEU A 334 -15.11 -6.98 -16.01
C LEU A 334 -16.33 -7.90 -15.91
N VAL A 335 -16.07 -9.21 -15.88
CA VAL A 335 -17.07 -10.23 -15.55
C VAL A 335 -16.56 -11.10 -14.41
N ALA A 336 -17.42 -11.32 -13.42
CA ALA A 336 -17.20 -12.26 -12.34
C ALA A 336 -17.43 -13.70 -12.83
N MET A 337 -16.52 -14.59 -12.47
CA MET A 337 -16.55 -16.00 -12.85
C MET A 337 -16.18 -16.89 -11.66
N ALA A 338 -16.86 -18.02 -11.51
CA ALA A 338 -16.47 -19.08 -10.56
C ALA A 338 -16.83 -20.45 -11.15
N ASP A 339 -16.02 -21.47 -10.86
CA ASP A 339 -16.27 -22.87 -11.26
C ASP A 339 -16.62 -23.05 -12.75
N GLY A 340 -15.93 -22.32 -13.63
CA GLY A 340 -16.14 -22.35 -15.08
C GLY A 340 -17.41 -21.64 -15.57
N ARG A 341 -18.13 -20.95 -14.69
CA ARG A 341 -19.36 -20.22 -15.02
C ARG A 341 -19.15 -18.71 -14.92
N LEU A 342 -19.72 -17.98 -15.88
CA LEU A 342 -19.90 -16.53 -15.76
C LEU A 342 -21.05 -16.27 -14.79
N LEU A 343 -20.79 -15.41 -13.80
CA LEU A 343 -21.74 -15.08 -12.74
C LEU A 343 -22.47 -13.77 -13.07
N GLN A 344 -21.73 -12.66 -13.14
CA GLN A 344 -22.29 -11.35 -13.45
C GLN A 344 -21.25 -10.35 -13.97
N PRO A 345 -21.67 -9.32 -14.74
CA PRO A 345 -20.83 -8.16 -15.03
C PRO A 345 -20.45 -7.41 -13.74
N VAL A 346 -19.25 -6.83 -13.73
CA VAL A 346 -18.73 -6.03 -12.63
C VAL A 346 -18.20 -4.71 -13.18
N SER A 347 -18.74 -3.60 -12.65
CA SER A 347 -18.28 -2.24 -12.93
C SER A 347 -17.54 -1.69 -11.72
N LEU A 348 -16.28 -1.30 -11.90
CA LEU A 348 -15.47 -0.72 -10.84
C LEU A 348 -15.80 0.77 -10.66
N PRO A 349 -15.71 1.31 -9.42
CA PRO A 349 -15.63 2.76 -9.23
C PRO A 349 -14.47 3.33 -10.06
N GLY A 350 -14.66 4.49 -10.70
CA GLY A 350 -13.68 5.04 -11.64
C GLY A 350 -13.58 4.34 -13.01
N GLY A 351 -14.21 3.16 -13.18
CA GLY A 351 -14.15 2.36 -14.40
C GLY A 351 -15.02 2.86 -15.57
N GLY A 352 -15.87 3.86 -15.37
CA GLY A 352 -16.70 4.42 -16.42
C GLY A 352 -15.89 5.04 -17.57
N ALA A 353 -16.52 5.16 -18.75
CA ALA A 353 -15.95 5.94 -19.84
C ALA A 353 -15.77 7.41 -19.41
N VAL A 354 -14.61 7.96 -19.72
CA VAL A 354 -14.23 9.34 -19.40
C VAL A 354 -14.23 10.13 -20.69
N ASP A 355 -15.18 11.06 -20.80
CA ASP A 355 -15.28 11.99 -21.93
C ASP A 355 -14.98 13.42 -21.47
N PRO A 356 -13.76 13.94 -21.70
CA PRO A 356 -13.39 15.31 -21.36
C PRO A 356 -14.23 16.36 -22.12
N ALA A 357 -14.89 15.99 -23.22
CA ALA A 357 -15.79 16.89 -23.91
C ALA A 357 -17.11 17.09 -23.17
N GLU A 358 -17.48 16.23 -22.22
CA GLU A 358 -18.75 16.31 -21.49
C GLU A 358 -18.65 16.76 -20.04
N GLY A 359 -17.46 16.71 -19.47
CA GLY A 359 -17.24 17.06 -18.08
C GLY A 359 -15.80 17.44 -17.79
N LEU A 360 -15.50 17.54 -16.51
CA LEU A 360 -14.17 17.87 -16.01
C LEU A 360 -13.68 16.72 -15.12
N THR A 361 -12.39 16.42 -15.26
CA THR A 361 -11.73 15.36 -14.50
C THR A 361 -10.45 15.86 -13.89
N LEU A 362 -10.17 15.43 -12.68
CA LEU A 362 -8.99 15.81 -11.92
C LEU A 362 -8.00 14.65 -11.87
N TRP A 363 -6.72 15.01 -11.84
CA TRP A 363 -5.59 14.10 -11.86
C TRP A 363 -4.52 14.61 -10.89
N THR A 364 -3.89 13.70 -10.15
CA THR A 364 -2.80 14.00 -9.21
C THR A 364 -1.47 13.52 -9.75
N LEU A 365 -0.36 14.08 -9.22
CA LEU A 365 0.98 13.67 -9.61
C LEU A 365 1.25 12.24 -9.12
N ALA A 366 1.61 11.36 -10.05
CA ALA A 366 1.99 9.98 -9.71
C ALA A 366 3.49 9.72 -9.91
N GLU A 367 4.14 10.51 -10.77
CA GLU A 367 5.57 10.41 -11.05
C GLU A 367 6.09 11.71 -11.64
N SER A 368 7.22 12.19 -11.12
CA SER A 368 8.01 13.28 -11.68
C SER A 368 9.30 12.76 -12.30
N GLY A 369 9.79 13.44 -13.34
CA GLY A 369 11.12 13.22 -13.89
C GLY A 369 12.19 13.88 -13.03
N ASP A 370 13.45 13.63 -13.38
CA ASP A 370 14.62 14.22 -12.71
C ASP A 370 14.67 15.75 -12.85
N ASP A 371 14.01 16.28 -13.89
CA ASP A 371 13.80 17.70 -14.18
C ASP A 371 12.65 18.32 -13.34
N GLY A 372 12.00 17.54 -12.48
CA GLY A 372 10.83 17.94 -11.71
C GLY A 372 9.55 18.04 -12.55
N ALA A 373 9.59 17.72 -13.85
CA ALA A 373 8.40 17.74 -14.69
C ALA A 373 7.50 16.54 -14.42
N ALA A 374 6.19 16.73 -14.46
CA ALA A 374 5.26 15.61 -14.36
C ALA A 374 5.44 14.64 -15.53
N ARG A 375 5.65 13.35 -15.21
CA ARG A 375 5.79 12.25 -16.17
C ARG A 375 4.59 11.32 -16.15
N ARG A 376 3.92 11.22 -15.01
CA ARG A 376 2.70 10.42 -14.87
C ARG A 376 1.71 11.08 -13.93
N LEU A 377 0.44 11.05 -14.33
CA LEU A 377 -0.68 11.53 -13.55
C LEU A 377 -1.65 10.38 -13.28
N ALA A 378 -2.15 10.30 -12.05
CA ALA A 378 -3.15 9.32 -11.64
C ALA A 378 -4.54 9.96 -11.59
N TRP A 379 -5.56 9.18 -11.95
CA TRP A 379 -6.94 9.62 -11.90
C TRP A 379 -7.41 9.95 -10.48
N ALA A 380 -7.81 11.20 -10.27
CA ALA A 380 -8.34 11.72 -9.02
C ALA A 380 -9.87 11.91 -9.05
N GLY A 381 -10.55 11.46 -10.11
CA GLY A 381 -12.01 11.50 -10.20
C GLY A 381 -12.58 12.71 -10.91
N SER A 382 -13.91 12.85 -10.78
CA SER A 382 -14.71 13.95 -11.37
C SER A 382 -15.46 14.74 -10.29
N ALA A 383 -14.95 14.72 -9.07
CA ALA A 383 -15.51 15.38 -7.89
C ALA A 383 -14.48 16.33 -7.27
N SER A 384 -14.91 17.07 -6.23
CA SER A 384 -14.04 18.06 -5.59
C SER A 384 -12.85 17.39 -4.91
N LEU A 385 -11.71 18.08 -4.91
CA LEU A 385 -10.42 17.54 -4.46
C LEU A 385 -9.69 18.55 -3.59
N ARG A 386 -9.20 18.08 -2.46
CA ARG A 386 -8.22 18.75 -1.60
C ARG A 386 -6.98 17.86 -1.57
N THR A 387 -5.78 18.40 -1.72
CA THR A 387 -4.55 17.61 -1.65
C THR A 387 -3.38 18.38 -1.04
N HIS A 388 -2.45 17.65 -0.43
CA HIS A 388 -1.14 18.16 -0.02
C HIS A 388 -0.26 18.56 -1.20
N ASP A 389 -0.50 17.96 -2.39
CA ASP A 389 0.28 18.28 -3.57
C ASP A 389 0.16 19.77 -3.92
N PRO A 390 1.25 20.42 -4.31
CA PRO A 390 1.22 21.83 -4.72
C PRO A 390 0.39 22.03 -6.01
N PHE A 391 0.28 20.98 -6.83
CA PHE A 391 -0.39 21.02 -8.12
C PHE A 391 -1.35 19.85 -8.31
N VAL A 392 -2.43 20.12 -9.01
CA VAL A 392 -3.30 19.09 -9.61
C VAL A 392 -3.53 19.41 -11.07
N TRP A 393 -4.01 18.45 -11.85
CA TRP A 393 -4.27 18.64 -13.27
C TRP A 393 -5.74 18.41 -13.58
N ALA A 394 -6.33 19.32 -14.35
CA ALA A 394 -7.66 19.15 -14.91
C ALA A 394 -7.57 18.80 -16.39
N LEU A 395 -8.16 17.68 -16.80
CA LEU A 395 -8.34 17.34 -18.21
C LEU A 395 -9.73 17.81 -18.67
N VAL A 396 -9.74 18.63 -19.72
CA VAL A 396 -10.94 19.22 -20.32
C VAL A 396 -10.88 19.09 -21.84
N GLY A 397 -12.04 19.03 -22.49
CA GLY A 397 -12.12 18.99 -23.95
C GLY A 397 -11.43 20.20 -24.59
N ALA A 398 -10.79 19.99 -25.75
CA ALA A 398 -9.91 20.98 -26.40
C ALA A 398 -10.58 22.36 -26.58
N ASN A 399 -11.86 22.38 -27.00
CA ASN A 399 -12.59 23.61 -27.32
C ASN A 399 -13.51 24.09 -26.19
N VAL A 400 -13.32 23.60 -24.98
CA VAL A 400 -14.20 23.91 -23.84
C VAL A 400 -13.65 25.09 -23.05
N ARG A 401 -14.50 26.11 -22.83
CA ARG A 401 -14.15 27.27 -22.00
C ARG A 401 -14.15 26.87 -20.53
N VAL A 402 -13.06 27.19 -19.84
CA VAL A 402 -12.86 26.95 -18.41
C VAL A 402 -12.97 28.27 -17.67
N THR A 403 -13.63 28.27 -16.53
CA THR A 403 -13.65 29.38 -15.57
C THR A 403 -12.99 28.94 -14.27
N CYS A 404 -12.23 29.83 -13.64
CA CYS A 404 -11.68 29.61 -12.31
C CYS A 404 -12.15 30.74 -11.39
N SER A 405 -12.47 30.42 -10.14
CA SER A 405 -12.72 31.45 -9.14
C SER A 405 -11.43 32.16 -8.75
N GLU A 406 -11.56 33.33 -8.13
CA GLU A 406 -10.45 33.98 -7.44
C GLU A 406 -9.78 33.00 -6.45
N GLY A 407 -8.45 32.99 -6.44
CA GLY A 407 -7.64 32.08 -5.62
C GLY A 407 -7.21 30.76 -6.28
N LEU A 408 -7.78 30.39 -7.44
CA LEU A 408 -7.36 29.20 -8.20
C LEU A 408 -6.75 29.61 -9.54
N VAL A 409 -5.48 29.31 -9.72
CA VAL A 409 -4.74 29.62 -10.95
C VAL A 409 -4.70 28.39 -11.84
N ALA A 410 -5.03 28.56 -13.13
CA ALA A 410 -4.95 27.51 -14.14
C ALA A 410 -3.92 27.88 -15.21
N GLN A 411 -2.94 27.01 -15.42
CA GLN A 411 -1.88 27.16 -16.41
C GLN A 411 -1.88 26.00 -17.40
N PRO A 412 -1.39 26.16 -18.64
CA PRO A 412 -1.24 25.05 -19.57
C PRO A 412 -0.37 23.92 -18.98
N GLY A 413 -0.89 22.70 -18.98
CA GLY A 413 -0.23 21.48 -18.48
C GLY A 413 0.15 20.46 -19.56
N GLY A 414 -0.21 20.72 -20.82
CA GLY A 414 0.04 19.86 -21.97
C GLY A 414 -1.24 19.44 -22.69
N GLU A 415 -1.10 18.54 -23.65
CA GLU A 415 -2.20 18.05 -24.49
C GLU A 415 -2.25 16.52 -24.50
N SER A 416 -3.44 15.99 -24.71
CA SER A 416 -3.75 14.57 -24.91
C SER A 416 -4.64 14.43 -26.14
N ALA A 417 -4.82 13.21 -26.64
CA ALA A 417 -5.73 12.95 -27.76
C ALA A 417 -7.18 13.38 -27.46
N GLU A 418 -7.60 13.28 -26.20
CA GLU A 418 -8.98 13.56 -25.77
C GLU A 418 -9.22 15.00 -25.30
N GLY A 419 -8.16 15.81 -25.13
CA GLY A 419 -8.30 17.17 -24.66
C GLY A 419 -7.01 17.81 -24.14
N ARG A 420 -7.15 18.95 -23.49
CA ARG A 420 -6.03 19.73 -22.94
C ARG A 420 -5.98 19.58 -21.42
N LEU A 421 -4.76 19.52 -20.90
CA LEU A 421 -4.48 19.50 -19.47
C LEU A 421 -4.21 20.91 -18.97
N LEU A 422 -4.82 21.25 -17.84
CA LEU A 422 -4.58 22.48 -17.11
C LEU A 422 -3.97 22.14 -15.76
N ARG A 423 -2.78 22.65 -15.48
CA ARG A 423 -2.17 22.58 -14.15
C ARG A 423 -2.83 23.63 -13.27
N LEU A 424 -3.40 23.19 -12.15
CA LEU A 424 -4.10 24.02 -11.18
C LEU A 424 -3.27 24.18 -9.92
N GLU A 425 -3.29 25.38 -9.35
CA GLU A 425 -2.61 25.74 -8.11
C GLU A 425 -3.49 26.71 -7.30
N GLY A 426 -3.53 26.51 -5.99
CA GLY A 426 -4.24 27.34 -5.04
C GLY A 426 -5.59 26.76 -4.62
N LYS A 427 -6.51 27.64 -4.23
CA LYS A 427 -7.79 27.30 -3.62
C LYS A 427 -8.93 28.02 -4.32
N GLY A 428 -9.88 27.27 -4.84
CA GLY A 428 -11.06 27.85 -5.47
C GLY A 428 -11.92 26.83 -6.18
N ARG A 429 -12.62 27.27 -7.22
CA ARG A 429 -13.50 26.42 -8.03
C ARG A 429 -13.09 26.49 -9.50
N ILE A 430 -13.07 25.33 -10.16
CA ILE A 430 -12.93 25.22 -11.61
C ILE A 430 -14.28 24.85 -12.21
N GLY A 431 -14.69 25.57 -13.26
CA GLY A 431 -15.98 25.43 -13.93
C GLY A 431 -15.84 25.11 -15.42
N VAL A 432 -16.67 24.19 -15.90
CA VAL A 432 -16.80 23.80 -17.30
C VAL A 432 -18.27 23.54 -17.61
N ARG A 433 -18.89 24.35 -18.47
CA ARG A 433 -20.34 24.26 -18.76
C ARG A 433 -21.16 24.27 -17.44
N ASP A 434 -21.93 23.20 -17.19
CA ASP A 434 -22.74 23.02 -15.97
C ASP A 434 -21.95 22.38 -14.81
N TRP A 435 -20.67 22.03 -15.02
CA TRP A 435 -19.81 21.43 -14.01
C TRP A 435 -19.07 22.50 -13.23
N SER A 436 -18.96 22.29 -11.92
CA SER A 436 -18.13 23.12 -11.05
C SER A 436 -17.59 22.28 -9.90
N LEU A 437 -16.26 22.17 -9.82
CA LEU A 437 -15.56 21.41 -8.78
C LEU A 437 -14.77 22.36 -7.89
N ALA A 438 -14.74 22.09 -6.57
CA ALA A 438 -13.82 22.76 -5.67
C ALA A 438 -12.44 22.06 -5.71
N VAL A 439 -11.38 22.87 -5.73
CA VAL A 439 -9.99 22.43 -5.74
C VAL A 439 -9.23 23.21 -4.68
N GLU A 440 -8.43 22.51 -3.87
CA GLU A 440 -7.52 23.10 -2.89
C GLU A 440 -6.19 22.32 -2.93
N THR A 441 -5.13 22.96 -3.44
CA THR A 441 -3.77 22.41 -3.49
C THR A 441 -2.94 22.93 -2.31
N GLY A 442 -1.86 22.23 -1.94
CA GLY A 442 -1.02 22.62 -0.80
C GLY A 442 -1.75 22.61 0.55
N ALA A 443 -2.78 21.78 0.69
CA ALA A 443 -3.57 21.67 1.91
C ALA A 443 -2.85 20.86 3.00
N ASP A 444 -3.33 21.01 4.24
CA ASP A 444 -2.92 20.23 5.41
C ASP A 444 -3.32 18.75 5.35
N ARG A 445 -4.24 18.40 4.44
CA ARG A 445 -4.77 17.04 4.27
C ARG A 445 -5.22 16.77 2.84
N THR A 446 -5.17 15.51 2.43
CA THR A 446 -5.76 15.06 1.16
C THR A 446 -7.15 14.50 1.37
N GLU A 447 -8.13 15.05 0.67
CA GLU A 447 -9.52 14.61 0.67
C GLU A 447 -10.08 14.59 -0.75
N ARG A 448 -10.65 13.46 -1.15
CA ARG A 448 -11.29 13.28 -2.44
C ARG A 448 -12.71 12.77 -2.21
N ASP A 449 -13.67 13.46 -2.80
CA ASP A 449 -15.02 12.94 -2.93
C ASP A 449 -15.10 11.98 -4.13
N GLU A 450 -15.94 10.96 -4.04
CA GLU A 450 -16.23 10.10 -5.19
C GLU A 450 -17.68 9.66 -5.20
N ILE A 451 -18.31 9.65 -6.37
CA ILE A 451 -19.66 9.15 -6.56
C ILE A 451 -19.58 7.89 -7.42
N ALA A 452 -20.22 6.81 -6.96
CA ALA A 452 -20.33 5.56 -7.69
C ALA A 452 -21.78 5.08 -7.71
N ALA A 453 -22.14 4.37 -8.79
CA ALA A 453 -23.43 3.71 -8.97
C ALA A 453 -23.25 2.20 -8.81
N PHE A 454 -24.11 1.58 -8.00
CA PHE A 454 -24.12 0.14 -7.73
C PHE A 454 -25.48 -0.45 -8.10
N GLY A 455 -25.52 -1.73 -8.46
CA GLY A 455 -26.74 -2.46 -8.77
C GLY A 455 -26.59 -3.42 -9.93
N ALA A 456 -27.62 -4.22 -10.16
CA ALA A 456 -27.65 -5.20 -11.24
C ALA A 456 -27.55 -4.50 -12.61
N GLN A 457 -26.64 -4.96 -13.45
CA GLN A 457 -26.46 -4.47 -14.81
C GLN A 457 -26.99 -5.48 -15.83
N ASP A 458 -27.47 -4.97 -16.96
CA ASP A 458 -27.76 -5.76 -18.15
C ASP A 458 -26.66 -5.55 -19.19
N SER A 459 -25.80 -6.56 -19.37
CA SER A 459 -24.71 -6.49 -20.36
C SER A 459 -25.18 -6.65 -21.80
N THR A 460 -26.42 -7.09 -22.01
CA THR A 460 -27.02 -7.25 -23.36
C THR A 460 -27.58 -5.94 -23.90
N VAL A 461 -27.85 -4.98 -23.02
CA VAL A 461 -28.37 -3.65 -23.36
C VAL A 461 -27.30 -2.61 -23.06
N ARG A 462 -26.89 -1.88 -24.09
CA ARG A 462 -25.85 -0.85 -23.98
C ARG A 462 -26.40 0.51 -24.34
N ASP A 463 -25.90 1.56 -23.70
CA ASP A 463 -26.22 2.93 -24.06
C ASP A 463 -25.50 3.37 -25.35
N GLY A 464 -25.71 4.62 -25.77
CA GLY A 464 -25.08 5.17 -26.98
C GLY A 464 -23.55 5.26 -26.93
N ARG A 465 -22.91 4.95 -25.80
CA ARG A 465 -21.46 4.88 -25.60
C ARG A 465 -20.98 3.44 -25.41
N GLY A 466 -21.87 2.47 -25.57
CA GLY A 466 -21.54 1.08 -25.37
C GLY A 466 -21.46 0.69 -23.90
N VAL A 467 -21.92 1.49 -22.93
CA VAL A 467 -21.85 1.15 -21.51
C VAL A 467 -23.06 0.30 -21.12
N PRO A 468 -22.90 -0.82 -20.36
CA PRO A 468 -24.02 -1.60 -19.84
C PRO A 468 -24.97 -0.75 -19.01
N VAL A 469 -26.27 -0.96 -19.18
CA VAL A 469 -27.29 -0.23 -18.43
C VAL A 469 -27.63 -0.93 -17.11
N PHE A 470 -27.98 -0.16 -16.08
CA PHE A 470 -28.51 -0.73 -14.85
C PHE A 470 -29.95 -1.21 -15.04
N ARG A 471 -30.28 -2.37 -14.47
CA ARG A 471 -31.65 -2.87 -14.37
C ARG A 471 -32.36 -2.11 -13.25
N GLY A 472 -33.24 -1.18 -13.63
CA GLY A 472 -33.94 -0.32 -12.68
C GLY A 472 -33.07 0.86 -12.22
N LEU A 473 -33.36 1.38 -11.02
CA LEU A 473 -32.62 2.52 -10.46
C LEU A 473 -31.39 2.01 -9.70
N PRO A 474 -30.16 2.44 -10.07
CA PRO A 474 -28.98 2.08 -9.32
C PRO A 474 -28.94 2.78 -7.95
N ASP A 475 -28.26 2.14 -7.02
CA ASP A 475 -27.88 2.72 -5.75
C ASP A 475 -26.68 3.65 -5.96
N ILE A 476 -26.95 4.95 -5.87
CA ILE A 476 -25.90 5.97 -5.92
C ILE A 476 -25.30 6.14 -4.53
N ALA A 477 -24.00 5.95 -4.40
CA ALA A 477 -23.27 6.15 -3.17
C ALA A 477 -22.17 7.20 -3.33
N LEU A 478 -21.88 7.89 -2.23
CA LEU A 478 -20.81 8.87 -2.08
C LEU A 478 -19.75 8.28 -1.16
N ARG A 479 -18.50 8.30 -1.59
CA ARG A 479 -17.33 8.08 -0.73
C ARG A 479 -16.83 9.45 -0.30
N ARG A 480 -16.76 9.67 1.02
CA ARG A 480 -16.07 10.81 1.63
C ARG A 480 -14.70 10.36 2.10
N ALA A 481 -13.73 11.26 2.13
CA ALA A 481 -12.40 10.98 2.63
C ALA A 481 -12.45 10.31 4.02
N GLY A 482 -11.69 9.22 4.19
CA GLY A 482 -11.65 8.44 5.44
C GLY A 482 -12.87 7.55 5.71
N HIS A 483 -13.88 7.51 4.83
CA HIS A 483 -15.09 6.72 5.01
C HIS A 483 -15.36 5.77 3.82
N GLY A 484 -16.09 4.68 4.08
CA GLY A 484 -16.63 3.84 3.02
C GLY A 484 -17.74 4.54 2.21
N PHE A 485 -18.20 3.92 1.12
CA PHE A 485 -19.31 4.43 0.34
C PHE A 485 -20.61 4.47 1.15
N VAL A 486 -21.16 5.65 1.37
CA VAL A 486 -22.47 5.88 2.01
C VAL A 486 -23.54 6.20 0.98
N ALA A 487 -24.79 5.79 1.21
CA ALA A 487 -25.87 6.07 0.28
C ALA A 487 -26.08 7.59 0.08
N LEU A 488 -26.10 8.06 -1.17
CA LEU A 488 -26.35 9.47 -1.48
C LEU A 488 -27.87 9.74 -1.33
N PRO A 489 -28.33 10.67 -0.47
CA PRO A 489 -29.77 10.87 -0.25
C PRO A 489 -30.52 11.25 -1.54
N THR A 490 -31.69 10.66 -1.81
CA THR A 490 -32.48 10.87 -3.04
C THR A 490 -32.78 12.36 -3.30
N ARG A 491 -33.04 13.14 -2.25
CA ARG A 491 -33.28 14.60 -2.35
C ARG A 491 -32.09 15.41 -2.91
N ARG A 492 -30.89 14.84 -2.92
CA ARG A 492 -29.67 15.44 -3.46
C ARG A 492 -29.31 14.92 -4.85
N ARG A 493 -30.13 14.02 -5.42
CA ARG A 493 -29.90 13.43 -6.74
C ARG A 493 -30.63 14.26 -7.81
N LEU A 494 -29.93 14.53 -8.89
CA LEU A 494 -30.49 15.12 -10.11
C LEU A 494 -30.34 14.10 -11.24
N TYR A 495 -31.31 14.05 -12.15
CA TYR A 495 -31.26 13.20 -13.34
C TYR A 495 -31.62 13.98 -14.60
N ARG A 496 -31.18 13.47 -15.75
CA ARG A 496 -31.53 13.98 -17.09
C ARG A 496 -31.71 12.79 -18.04
N SER A 497 -32.77 12.80 -18.84
CA SER A 497 -33.07 11.71 -19.76
C SER A 497 -32.14 11.74 -20.98
N GLY A 498 -31.45 10.63 -21.25
CA GLY A 498 -30.55 10.51 -22.42
C GLY A 498 -29.41 11.53 -22.44
N GLY A 499 -29.02 12.07 -21.28
CA GLY A 499 -27.98 13.10 -21.20
C GLY A 499 -28.38 14.49 -21.72
N ARG A 500 -29.64 14.68 -22.15
CA ARG A 500 -30.12 15.91 -22.78
C ARG A 500 -31.18 16.62 -21.93
N GLY A 501 -31.30 17.94 -22.10
CA GLY A 501 -32.30 18.77 -21.43
C GLY A 501 -31.93 19.14 -19.98
N ALA A 502 -32.88 19.77 -19.28
CA ALA A 502 -32.68 20.28 -17.93
C ALA A 502 -32.62 19.16 -16.87
N TRP A 503 -31.77 19.34 -15.87
CA TRP A 503 -31.70 18.49 -14.69
C TRP A 503 -33.00 18.54 -13.87
N ARG A 504 -33.49 17.38 -13.44
CA ARG A 504 -34.75 17.24 -12.69
C ARG A 504 -34.51 16.69 -11.28
N ARG A 505 -35.29 17.15 -10.30
CA ARG A 505 -35.28 16.72 -8.88
C ARG A 505 -36.39 15.71 -8.59
N SER A 506 -36.16 14.42 -8.85
CA SER A 506 -36.95 13.27 -8.32
C SER A 506 -36.56 12.00 -9.07
N ALA A 507 -36.29 10.86 -8.44
CA ALA A 507 -36.10 9.64 -9.21
C ALA A 507 -37.35 9.33 -10.05
N PRO A 508 -37.23 8.75 -11.26
CA PRO A 508 -38.39 8.18 -11.96
C PRO A 508 -39.13 7.26 -10.97
N ASP A 509 -40.46 7.39 -10.86
CA ASP A 509 -41.23 6.52 -9.96
C ASP A 509 -40.87 5.05 -10.22
N ARG A 510 -40.71 4.25 -9.15
CA ARG A 510 -40.42 2.80 -9.22
C ARG A 510 -41.47 1.99 -10.03
N GLN A 511 -42.53 2.64 -10.54
CA GLN A 511 -43.69 2.04 -11.18
C GLN A 511 -43.85 2.34 -12.68
N THR A 512 -42.84 2.83 -13.41
CA THR A 512 -42.89 2.74 -14.88
C THR A 512 -42.68 1.29 -15.32
N ARG A 513 -43.78 0.52 -15.28
CA ARG A 513 -43.93 -0.73 -16.02
C ARG A 513 -43.46 -0.47 -17.46
N LEU A 514 -42.56 -1.32 -17.95
CA LEU A 514 -42.22 -1.43 -19.37
C LEU A 514 -43.52 -1.32 -20.19
N PRO A 515 -43.58 -0.49 -21.25
CA PRO A 515 -44.75 -0.48 -22.11
C PRO A 515 -44.92 -1.90 -22.65
N ALA A 516 -46.05 -2.52 -22.30
CA ALA A 516 -46.41 -3.84 -22.78
C ALA A 516 -46.36 -3.82 -24.31
N ASP A 517 -45.63 -4.78 -24.83
CA ASP A 517 -45.51 -5.16 -26.22
C ASP A 517 -46.88 -5.09 -26.93
N ARG A 518 -47.14 -3.98 -27.64
CA ARG A 518 -48.32 -3.83 -28.52
C ARG A 518 -48.00 -4.52 -29.85
N THR A 519 -47.78 -5.83 -29.79
CA THR A 519 -47.64 -6.66 -30.98
C THR A 519 -48.54 -7.87 -30.83
N ARG A 520 -49.86 -7.66 -30.94
CA ARG A 520 -50.81 -8.72 -31.38
C ARG A 520 -52.18 -8.14 -31.76
N ARG A 521 -52.64 -8.60 -32.94
CA ARG A 521 -53.98 -8.48 -33.54
C ARG A 521 -54.27 -7.25 -34.41
N ARG A 522 -53.68 -7.24 -35.61
CA ARG A 522 -54.46 -7.02 -36.84
C ARG A 522 -54.49 -8.34 -37.63
N ASN A 523 -55.53 -9.13 -37.37
CA ASN A 523 -56.10 -10.08 -38.32
C ASN A 523 -57.48 -10.48 -37.79
N ARG A 524 -58.51 -9.85 -38.36
CA ARG A 524 -59.92 -10.29 -38.50
C ARG A 524 -60.80 -9.06 -38.77
N ARG A 525 -60.89 -8.64 -40.02
CA ARG A 525 -62.04 -8.79 -40.92
C ARG A 525 -61.75 -8.10 -42.23
#